data_AF-A0A1H1RKT3-F1
#
_entry.id   AF-A0A1H1RKT3-F1
#
_cell.length_a   1.000
_cell.length_b   1.000
_cell.length_c   1.000
_cell.angle_alpha   90.00
_cell.angle_beta   90.00
_cell.angle_gamma   90.00
#
_symmetry.space_group_name_H-M   'P 1'
#
loop_
_entity.id
_entity.type
_entity.pdbx_description
1 polymer ?
#
loop_
_entity_poly.entity_id
_entity_poly.type
_entity_poly.pdbx_seq_one_letter_code
_entity_poly.pdbx_strand_id
1 'polypeptide(L)'
;MLTRIPAAVSATLLATVLIAAGASTANADSMRLCGEELLQLQNDVGSVPITGGKVEKERAGLVKLVEATITLVDDGKTTDAVVKLGNLQTKVDDLEAAERISAESAALLTDDTTSATLCLSSAG
;
A
#
# COMPACT_ATOMS: atom_id res chain seq x y z
N MET A 1 -47.24 39.23 44.20
CA MET A 1 -47.92 38.08 43.57
C MET A 1 -46.88 37.32 42.77
N LEU A 2 -46.51 36.13 43.25
CA LEU A 2 -45.54 35.22 42.61
C LEU A 2 -46.29 34.32 41.61
N THR A 3 -45.91 34.34 40.34
CA THR A 3 -46.34 33.34 39.36
C THR A 3 -45.23 32.32 39.14
N ARG A 4 -45.55 31.07 39.52
CA ARG A 4 -44.74 29.85 39.40
C ARG A 4 -44.59 29.46 37.92
N ILE A 5 -43.37 29.11 37.50
CA ILE A 5 -43.10 28.46 36.22
C ILE A 5 -42.89 26.97 36.51
N PRO A 6 -43.65 26.05 35.87
CA PRO A 6 -43.48 24.62 36.07
C PRO A 6 -42.31 24.07 35.26
N ALA A 7 -41.57 23.16 35.87
CA ALA A 7 -40.58 22.30 35.22
C ALA A 7 -41.28 21.13 34.51
N ALA A 8 -40.95 20.91 33.23
CA ALA A 8 -41.03 19.63 32.50
C ALA A 8 -40.36 19.88 31.13
N VAL A 9 -39.08 19.57 30.96
CA VAL A 9 -38.59 18.31 30.37
C VAL A 9 -39.46 17.84 29.20
N SER A 10 -38.93 17.94 27.98
CA SER A 10 -38.96 16.86 26.99
C SER A 10 -38.05 17.21 25.81
N ALA A 11 -36.99 16.41 25.70
CA ALA A 11 -36.08 16.35 24.58
C ALA A 11 -36.82 15.97 23.29
N THR A 12 -36.45 16.56 22.15
CA THR A 12 -36.61 15.87 20.87
C THR A 12 -35.52 16.32 19.89
N LEU A 13 -34.59 15.39 19.68
CA LEU A 13 -33.67 15.18 18.56
C LEU A 13 -33.46 16.35 17.58
N LEU A 14 -32.33 17.04 17.74
CA LEU A 14 -31.53 17.52 16.62
C LEU A 14 -30.66 16.38 16.12
N ALA A 15 -30.89 15.91 14.89
CA ALA A 15 -29.84 15.36 14.04
C ALA A 15 -30.40 15.13 12.62
N THR A 16 -30.45 16.21 11.84
CA THR A 16 -30.32 16.13 10.39
C THR A 16 -28.99 15.44 10.05
N VAL A 17 -29.06 14.20 9.57
CA VAL A 17 -27.95 13.59 8.83
C VAL A 17 -28.48 13.20 7.46
N LEU A 18 -28.49 14.18 6.55
CA LEU A 18 -28.23 13.90 5.15
C LEU A 18 -26.74 13.54 5.06
N ILE A 19 -26.42 12.28 4.84
CA ILE A 19 -25.20 11.94 4.11
C ILE A 19 -25.64 11.08 2.94
N ALA A 20 -25.80 11.77 1.81
CA ALA A 20 -25.84 11.18 0.51
C ALA A 20 -24.52 10.47 0.23
N ALA A 21 -24.62 9.30 -0.39
CA ALA A 21 -23.67 8.76 -1.37
C ALA A 21 -22.18 9.02 -1.10
N GLY A 22 -21.57 8.15 -0.28
CA GLY A 22 -20.12 7.94 -0.23
C GLY A 22 -19.72 6.65 -0.94
N ALA A 23 -20.32 6.32 -2.07
CA ALA A 23 -19.70 5.40 -3.01
C ALA A 23 -18.75 6.23 -3.87
N SER A 24 -17.50 5.78 -4.02
CA SER A 24 -16.45 6.34 -4.90
C SER A 24 -15.50 7.38 -4.28
N THR A 25 -14.86 7.09 -3.13
CA THR A 25 -13.56 7.71 -2.79
C THR A 25 -12.47 6.71 -2.37
N ALA A 26 -12.77 5.41 -2.22
CA ALA A 26 -11.78 4.41 -1.82
C ALA A 26 -10.59 4.31 -2.80
N ASN A 27 -10.81 4.59 -4.08
CA ASN A 27 -9.83 4.35 -5.14
C ASN A 27 -8.65 5.36 -5.17
N ALA A 28 -8.81 6.55 -4.59
CA ALA A 28 -7.72 7.53 -4.47
C ALA A 28 -7.03 7.49 -3.10
N ASP A 29 -7.60 6.75 -2.14
CA ASP A 29 -7.08 6.65 -0.78
C ASP A 29 -5.97 5.59 -0.67
N SER A 30 -6.01 4.50 -1.45
CA SER A 30 -5.01 3.41 -1.34
C SER A 30 -3.57 3.87 -1.62
N MET A 31 -3.36 4.77 -2.59
CA MET A 31 -2.06 5.36 -2.87
C MET A 31 -1.61 6.37 -1.79
N ARG A 32 -2.59 7.03 -1.15
CA ARG A 32 -2.37 7.93 0.00
C ARG A 32 -2.08 7.15 1.29
N LEU A 33 -2.59 5.93 1.41
CA LEU A 33 -2.46 5.06 2.57
C LEU A 33 -1.22 4.18 2.52
N CYS A 34 -0.85 3.66 1.34
CA CYS A 34 0.27 2.73 1.13
C CYS A 34 1.46 3.33 0.38
N GLY A 35 1.49 4.66 0.21
CA GLY A 35 2.53 5.34 -0.54
C GLY A 35 3.90 5.28 0.13
N GLU A 36 3.95 5.21 1.45
CA GLU A 36 5.21 5.12 2.20
C GLU A 36 5.89 3.77 1.98
N GLU A 37 5.14 2.67 2.09
CA GLU A 37 5.63 1.30 1.89
C GLU A 37 6.09 1.07 0.44
N LEU A 38 5.34 1.58 -0.54
CA LEU A 38 5.70 1.46 -1.96
C LEU A 38 6.94 2.30 -2.31
N LEU A 39 7.10 3.48 -1.70
CA LEU A 39 8.27 4.33 -1.90
C LEU A 39 9.51 3.72 -1.23
N GLN A 40 9.37 3.16 -0.03
CA GLN A 40 10.45 2.43 0.64
C GLN A 40 10.89 1.24 -0.22
N LEU A 41 9.95 0.39 -0.65
CA LEU A 41 10.23 -0.73 -1.54
C LEU A 41 10.95 -0.29 -2.84
N GLN A 42 10.53 0.83 -3.44
CA GLN A 42 11.20 1.38 -4.62
C GLN A 42 12.65 1.80 -4.33
N ASN A 43 12.88 2.47 -3.20
CA ASN A 43 14.20 2.91 -2.79
C ASN A 43 15.13 1.71 -2.52
N ASP A 44 14.63 0.69 -1.83
CA ASP A 44 15.42 -0.48 -1.45
C ASP A 44 15.72 -1.38 -2.65
N VAL A 45 14.78 -1.56 -3.58
CA VAL A 45 15.07 -2.16 -4.90
C VAL A 45 16.15 -1.38 -5.67
N GLY A 46 16.14 -0.05 -5.54
CA GLY A 46 17.14 0.84 -6.14
C GLY A 46 18.52 0.74 -5.50
N SER A 47 18.60 0.41 -4.20
CA SER A 47 19.82 0.49 -3.39
C SER A 47 20.51 -0.87 -3.20
N VAL A 48 19.77 -1.98 -3.23
CA VAL A 48 20.31 -3.31 -2.95
C VAL A 48 21.46 -3.66 -3.89
N PRO A 49 22.62 -4.11 -3.36
CA PRO A 49 23.72 -4.58 -4.18
C PRO A 49 23.33 -5.84 -4.96
N ILE A 50 23.50 -5.79 -6.29
CA ILE A 50 23.31 -6.94 -7.18
C ILE A 50 24.64 -7.24 -7.86
N THR A 51 24.99 -8.53 -7.95
CA THR A 51 26.25 -9.00 -8.53
C THR A 51 26.02 -9.88 -9.76
N GLY A 52 27.10 -10.18 -10.50
CA GLY A 52 27.09 -11.02 -11.69
C GLY A 52 27.11 -10.24 -13.01
N GLY A 53 26.87 -10.93 -14.14
CA GLY A 53 27.07 -10.37 -15.48
C GLY A 53 25.90 -9.56 -16.07
N LYS A 54 24.79 -9.39 -15.33
CA LYS A 54 23.56 -8.74 -15.84
C LYS A 54 22.91 -7.80 -14.81
N VAL A 55 23.72 -7.12 -14.00
CA VAL A 55 23.28 -6.29 -12.87
C VAL A 55 22.22 -5.26 -13.29
N GLU A 56 22.46 -4.50 -14.35
CA GLU A 56 21.56 -3.44 -14.82
C GLU A 56 20.23 -4.02 -15.28
N LYS A 57 20.26 -5.18 -15.95
CA LYS A 57 19.05 -5.86 -16.42
C LYS A 57 18.23 -6.41 -15.26
N GLU A 58 18.89 -6.91 -14.22
CA GLU A 58 18.23 -7.42 -13.02
C GLU A 58 17.60 -6.30 -12.22
N ARG A 59 18.35 -5.22 -11.97
CA ARG A 59 17.83 -4.03 -11.31
C ARG A 59 16.65 -3.43 -12.08
N ALA A 60 16.79 -3.23 -13.39
CA ALA A 60 15.71 -2.71 -14.22
C ALA A 60 14.48 -3.63 -14.19
N GLY A 61 14.68 -4.94 -14.09
CA GLY A 61 13.60 -5.91 -13.94
C GLY A 61 12.83 -5.75 -12.62
N LEU A 62 13.54 -5.57 -11.50
CA LEU A 62 12.93 -5.34 -10.19
C LEU A 62 12.22 -3.97 -10.15
N VAL A 63 12.88 -2.90 -10.59
CA VAL A 63 12.32 -1.54 -10.63
C VAL A 63 11.03 -1.51 -11.44
N LYS A 64 11.02 -2.16 -12.62
CA LYS A 64 9.83 -2.23 -13.47
C LYS A 64 8.66 -2.96 -12.80
N LEU A 65 8.92 -3.92 -11.92
CA LEU A 65 7.86 -4.58 -11.16
C LEU A 65 7.25 -3.60 -10.15
N VAL A 66 8.07 -2.85 -9.42
CA VAL A 66 7.61 -1.84 -8.45
C VAL A 66 6.85 -0.69 -9.14
N GLU A 67 7.38 -0.14 -10.23
CA GLU A 67 6.70 0.91 -11.01
C GLU A 67 5.34 0.45 -11.55
N ALA A 68 5.26 -0.80 -12.02
CA ALA A 68 4.01 -1.39 -12.45
C ALA A 68 3.03 -1.59 -11.28
N THR A 69 3.51 -1.99 -10.10
CA THR A 69 2.69 -2.05 -8.88
C THR A 69 2.11 -0.67 -8.56
N ILE A 70 2.94 0.37 -8.51
CA ILE A 70 2.50 1.75 -8.23
C ILE A 70 1.43 2.17 -9.25
N THR A 71 1.70 1.99 -10.55
CA THR A 71 0.72 2.33 -11.60
C THR A 71 -0.62 1.60 -11.41
N LEU A 72 -0.60 0.33 -11.00
CA LEU A 72 -1.82 -0.43 -10.74
C LEU A 72 -2.57 0.08 -9.50
N VAL A 73 -1.86 0.53 -8.47
CA VAL A 73 -2.47 1.16 -7.28
C VAL A 73 -3.13 2.48 -7.67
N ASP A 74 -2.48 3.30 -8.49
CA ASP A 74 -3.01 4.58 -9.00
C ASP A 74 -4.28 4.37 -9.84
N ASP A 75 -4.32 3.27 -10.61
CA ASP A 75 -5.47 2.84 -11.38
C ASP A 75 -6.61 2.24 -10.51
N GLY A 76 -6.40 2.07 -9.20
CA GLY A 76 -7.34 1.39 -8.29
C GLY A 76 -7.41 -0.13 -8.46
N LYS A 77 -6.42 -0.74 -9.13
CA LYS A 77 -6.33 -2.19 -9.39
C LYS A 77 -5.50 -2.89 -8.32
N THR A 78 -5.92 -2.75 -7.06
CA THR A 78 -5.18 -3.24 -5.88
C THR A 78 -4.90 -4.74 -5.92
N THR A 79 -5.84 -5.57 -6.41
CA THR A 79 -5.62 -7.02 -6.56
C THR A 79 -4.50 -7.34 -7.55
N ASP A 80 -4.45 -6.64 -8.69
CA ASP A 80 -3.40 -6.83 -9.69
C ASP A 80 -2.05 -6.34 -9.16
N ALA A 81 -2.05 -5.26 -8.37
CA ALA A 81 -0.86 -4.75 -7.69
C ALA A 81 -0.30 -5.77 -6.69
N VAL A 82 -1.15 -6.46 -5.91
CA VAL A 82 -0.74 -7.55 -5.02
C VAL A 82 -0.14 -8.72 -5.80
N VAL A 83 -0.74 -9.12 -6.92
CA VAL A 83 -0.15 -10.12 -7.82
C VAL A 83 1.22 -9.66 -8.33
N LYS A 84 1.39 -8.36 -8.58
CA LYS A 84 2.66 -7.80 -9.03
C LYS A 84 3.75 -7.83 -7.96
N LEU A 85 3.40 -7.57 -6.70
CA LEU A 85 4.27 -7.76 -5.54
C LEU A 85 4.67 -9.24 -5.37
N GLY A 86 3.76 -10.18 -5.58
CA GLY A 86 4.10 -11.61 -5.59
C GLY A 86 5.15 -11.98 -6.66
N ASN A 87 5.03 -11.40 -7.86
CA ASN A 87 6.05 -11.58 -8.90
C ASN A 87 7.40 -10.94 -8.55
N LEU A 88 7.40 -9.85 -7.78
CA LEU A 88 8.61 -9.24 -7.25
C LEU A 88 9.29 -10.18 -6.25
N GLN A 89 8.53 -10.74 -5.30
CA GLN A 89 9.03 -11.71 -4.33
C GLN A 89 9.71 -12.90 -5.02
N THR A 90 9.03 -13.54 -5.99
CA THR A 90 9.62 -14.65 -6.75
C THR A 90 10.95 -14.27 -7.39
N LYS A 91 11.06 -13.04 -7.89
CA LYS A 91 12.30 -12.57 -8.51
C LYS A 91 13.40 -12.27 -7.50
N VAL A 92 13.05 -11.81 -6.30
CA VAL A 92 13.99 -11.66 -5.17
C VAL A 92 14.53 -13.04 -4.76
N ASP A 93 13.63 -14.03 -4.58
CA ASP A 93 14.00 -15.40 -4.25
C ASP A 93 14.94 -16.01 -5.31
N ASP A 94 14.64 -15.81 -6.60
CA ASP A 94 15.49 -16.26 -7.71
C ASP A 94 16.89 -15.63 -7.67
N LEU A 95 16.98 -14.34 -7.31
CA LEU A 95 18.25 -13.62 -7.21
C LEU A 95 19.06 -14.06 -5.99
N GLU A 96 18.40 -14.33 -4.86
CA GLU A 96 19.04 -14.86 -3.66
C GLU A 96 19.56 -16.29 -3.92
N ALA A 97 18.72 -17.16 -4.50
CA ALA A 97 19.08 -18.54 -4.81
C ALA A 97 20.25 -18.63 -5.80
N ALA A 98 20.39 -17.64 -6.68
CA ALA A 98 21.52 -17.49 -7.58
C ALA A 98 22.72 -16.74 -6.98
N GLU A 99 22.68 -16.43 -5.68
CA GLU A 99 23.69 -15.69 -4.91
C GLU A 99 24.04 -14.32 -5.51
N ARG A 100 23.07 -13.69 -6.18
CA ARG A 100 23.24 -12.40 -6.88
C ARG A 100 22.94 -11.23 -5.97
N ILE A 101 22.16 -11.44 -4.93
CA ILE A 101 21.95 -10.54 -3.79
C ILE A 101 22.31 -11.28 -2.50
N SER A 102 22.68 -10.57 -1.44
CA SER A 102 22.90 -11.21 -0.14
C SER A 102 21.58 -11.63 0.50
N ALA A 103 21.62 -12.58 1.43
CA ALA A 103 20.44 -12.97 2.22
C ALA A 103 19.85 -11.78 3.00
N GLU A 104 20.69 -10.86 3.49
CA GLU A 104 20.21 -9.64 4.17
C GLU A 104 19.45 -8.72 3.21
N SER A 105 19.93 -8.60 1.97
CA SER A 105 19.26 -7.81 0.93
C SER A 105 17.95 -8.47 0.50
N ALA A 106 17.94 -9.80 0.37
CA ALA A 106 16.72 -10.56 0.07
C ALA A 106 15.68 -10.41 1.19
N ALA A 107 16.11 -10.51 2.45
CA ALA A 107 15.26 -10.32 3.62
C ALA A 107 14.65 -8.91 3.68
N LEU A 108 15.45 -7.86 3.41
CA LEU A 108 14.96 -6.48 3.34
C LEU A 108 13.85 -6.36 2.28
N LEU A 109 14.12 -6.77 1.05
CA LEU A 109 13.14 -6.68 -0.04
C LEU A 109 11.89 -7.53 0.21
N THR A 110 12.04 -8.66 0.91
CA THR A 110 10.92 -9.53 1.31
C THR A 110 10.04 -8.85 2.37
N ASP A 111 10.65 -8.20 3.36
CA ASP A 111 9.95 -7.45 4.41
C ASP A 111 9.19 -6.25 3.81
N ASP A 112 9.84 -5.49 2.92
CA ASP A 112 9.21 -4.37 2.22
C ASP A 112 8.05 -4.84 1.32
N THR A 113 8.25 -5.94 0.57
CA THR A 113 7.21 -6.53 -0.28
C THR A 113 6.02 -7.02 0.54
N THR A 114 6.29 -7.62 1.70
CA THR A 114 5.26 -8.08 2.65
C THR A 114 4.49 -6.91 3.23
N SER A 115 5.18 -5.86 3.67
CA SER A 115 4.58 -4.64 4.22
C SER A 115 3.68 -3.95 3.20
N ALA A 116 4.16 -3.77 1.97
CA ALA A 116 3.37 -3.22 0.87
C ALA A 116 2.14 -4.10 0.54
N THR A 117 2.30 -5.42 0.55
CA THR A 117 1.20 -6.37 0.30
C THR A 117 0.13 -6.29 1.38
N LEU A 118 0.53 -6.25 2.65
CA LEU A 118 -0.38 -6.11 3.79
C LEU A 118 -1.14 -4.78 3.73
N CYS A 119 -0.44 -3.68 3.45
CA CYS A 119 -1.09 -2.38 3.32
C CYS A 119 -2.14 -2.40 2.21
N LEU A 120 -1.76 -2.83 1.00
CA LEU A 120 -2.69 -2.90 -0.14
C LEU A 120 -3.88 -3.85 0.12
N SER A 121 -3.64 -4.99 0.77
CA SER A 121 -4.70 -5.95 1.10
C SER A 121 -5.67 -5.44 2.17
N SER A 122 -5.24 -4.46 2.98
CA SER A 122 -6.08 -3.78 3.99
C SER A 122 -6.78 -2.53 3.46
N ALA A 123 -6.31 -1.98 2.33
CA ALA A 123 -6.79 -0.74 1.72
C ALA A 123 -7.79 -0.97 0.55
N GLY A 124 -7.95 -2.21 0.08
CA GLY A 124 -8.92 -2.60 -0.96
C GLY A 124 -10.17 -3.25 -0.38
#